data_AF-A0A5C6ADF8-F1
#
_entry.id   AF-A0A5C6ADF8-F1
#
_cell.length_a   1.000
_cell.length_b   1.000
_cell.length_c   1.000
_cell.angle_alpha   90.00
_cell.angle_beta   90.00
_cell.angle_gamma   90.00
#
_symmetry.space_group_name_H-M   'P 1'
#
loop_
_entity.id
_entity.type
_entity.pdbx_description
1 polymer ?
#
loop_
_entity_poly.entity_id
_entity_poly.type
_entity_poly.pdbx_seq_one_letter_code
_entity_poly.pdbx_strand_id
1 'polypeptide(L)'
;MESSVGLNWTFVFCAGIFLAQHFTKTTDRVEFAILITLATTATFHQNGLQIAIVTALTTVGIALIGKVHSSLMWLGMVSYSLYLLHVPIGGRVINLARRFADSDTERFMAVGLAMIVSAAAAWAFYRWVEVPSHQVSRRVRMRPVSVEE
;
A
#
# COMPACT_ATOMS: atom_id res chain seq x y z
N MET A 1 -1.84 -24.28 16.74
CA MET A 1 -2.29 -24.30 15.33
C MET A 1 -2.48 -22.86 14.83
N GLU A 2 -1.46 -22.00 14.93
CA GLU A 2 -1.57 -20.56 14.59
C GLU A 2 -0.46 -20.07 13.65
N SER A 3 0.40 -20.98 13.15
CA SER A 3 1.54 -20.63 12.29
C SER A 3 1.20 -20.46 10.79
N SER A 4 -0.06 -20.60 10.37
CA SER A 4 -0.46 -20.57 8.95
C SER A 4 -0.96 -19.21 8.45
N VAL A 5 -1.25 -18.24 9.34
CA VAL A 5 -1.87 -16.96 8.93
C VAL A 5 -0.97 -16.18 7.95
N GLY A 6 0.35 -16.21 8.14
CA GLY A 6 1.29 -15.53 7.23
C GLY A 6 1.44 -16.23 5.87
N LEU A 7 1.39 -17.56 5.84
CA LEU A 7 1.51 -18.34 4.61
C LEU A 7 0.32 -18.13 3.67
N ASN A 8 -0.88 -17.97 4.22
CA ASN A 8 -2.10 -17.78 3.44
C ASN A 8 -2.02 -16.59 2.48
N TRP A 9 -1.38 -15.49 2.88
CA TRP A 9 -1.25 -14.28 2.04
C TRP A 9 -0.04 -14.29 1.11
N THR A 10 0.84 -15.27 1.24
CA THR A 10 2.10 -15.33 0.48
C THR A 10 1.83 -15.42 -1.03
N PHE A 11 0.82 -16.18 -1.45
CA PHE A 11 0.51 -16.36 -2.88
C PHE A 11 -0.07 -15.09 -3.53
N VAL A 12 -0.88 -14.33 -2.78
CA VAL A 12 -1.37 -13.01 -3.22
C VAL A 12 -0.21 -12.03 -3.37
N PHE A 13 0.73 -12.05 -2.42
CA PHE A 13 1.93 -11.22 -2.49
C PHE A 13 2.85 -11.62 -3.66
N CYS A 14 3.07 -12.91 -3.88
CA CYS A 14 3.85 -13.43 -5.00
C CYS A 14 3.25 -13.03 -6.36
N ALA A 15 1.92 -13.05 -6.51
CA ALA A 15 1.26 -12.58 -7.73
C ALA A 15 1.64 -11.12 -8.06
N GLY A 16 1.71 -10.26 -7.04
CA GLY A 16 2.21 -8.88 -7.19
C GLY A 16 3.68 -8.79 -7.58
N ILE A 17 4.56 -9.62 -6.98
CA ILE A 17 5.99 -9.67 -7.34
C ILE A 17 6.17 -10.12 -8.79
N PHE A 18 5.48 -11.18 -9.22
CA PHE A 18 5.59 -11.68 -10.59
C PHE A 18 5.12 -10.64 -11.61
N LEU A 19 4.09 -9.88 -11.28
CA LEU A 19 3.67 -8.74 -12.10
C LEU A 19 4.73 -7.64 -12.16
N ALA A 20 5.37 -7.31 -11.04
CA ALA A 20 6.47 -6.35 -11.01
C ALA A 20 7.67 -6.83 -11.85
N GLN A 21 8.03 -8.11 -11.75
CA GLN A 21 9.11 -8.73 -12.55
C GLN A 21 8.83 -8.69 -14.05
N HIS A 22 7.57 -8.86 -14.46
CA HIS A 22 7.15 -8.71 -15.84
C HIS A 22 7.40 -7.28 -16.35
N PHE A 23 7.08 -6.27 -15.54
CA PHE A 23 7.34 -4.86 -15.88
C PHE A 23 8.83 -4.49 -15.88
N THR A 24 9.65 -5.10 -15.01
CA THR A 24 11.11 -4.91 -15.00
C THR A 24 11.86 -5.72 -16.05
N LYS A 25 11.14 -6.47 -16.92
CA LYS A 25 11.69 -7.34 -17.97
C LYS A 25 12.68 -8.39 -17.45
N THR A 26 12.48 -8.84 -16.22
CA THR A 26 13.31 -9.89 -15.62
C THR A 26 12.85 -11.30 -16.04
N THR A 27 11.64 -11.43 -16.58
CA THR A 27 10.94 -12.70 -16.83
C THR A 27 10.25 -12.66 -18.19
N ASP A 28 10.26 -13.78 -18.93
CA ASP A 28 9.56 -13.89 -20.23
C ASP A 28 8.03 -14.00 -20.03
N ARG A 29 7.24 -13.68 -21.06
CA ARG A 29 5.77 -13.75 -21.06
C ARG A 29 5.23 -15.13 -20.71
N VAL A 30 5.92 -16.20 -21.15
CA VAL A 30 5.52 -17.58 -20.85
C VAL A 30 5.74 -17.91 -19.39
N GLU A 31 6.93 -17.58 -18.86
CA GLU A 31 7.26 -17.75 -17.44
C GLU A 31 6.30 -16.95 -16.55
N PHE A 32 6.02 -15.69 -16.91
CA PHE A 32 5.04 -14.86 -16.21
C PHE A 32 3.64 -15.50 -16.19
N ALA A 33 3.16 -16.00 -17.34
CA ALA A 33 1.85 -16.64 -17.45
C ALA A 33 1.76 -17.91 -16.59
N ILE A 34 2.83 -18.70 -16.53
CA ILE A 34 2.90 -19.90 -15.68
C ILE A 34 2.87 -19.48 -14.21
N LEU A 35 3.74 -18.56 -13.79
CA LEU A 35 3.87 -18.11 -12.41
C LEU A 35 2.58 -17.49 -11.88
N ILE A 36 1.90 -16.67 -12.67
CA ILE A 36 0.66 -16.01 -12.25
C ILE A 36 -0.51 -16.98 -12.17
N THR A 37 -0.58 -17.97 -13.07
CA THR A 37 -1.58 -19.03 -13.03
C THR A 37 -1.39 -19.89 -11.79
N LEU A 38 -0.15 -20.29 -11.50
CA LEU A 38 0.19 -21.06 -10.31
C LEU A 38 -0.13 -20.29 -9.02
N ALA A 39 0.24 -19.01 -8.94
CA ALA A 39 -0.05 -18.17 -7.78
C ALA A 39 -1.56 -17.99 -7.54
N THR A 40 -2.34 -17.81 -8.61
CA THR A 40 -3.80 -17.66 -8.53
C THR A 40 -4.47 -18.96 -8.10
N THR A 41 -4.06 -20.10 -8.66
CA THR A 41 -4.56 -21.42 -8.27
C THR A 41 -4.20 -21.75 -6.82
N ALA A 42 -2.97 -21.46 -6.38
CA ALA A 42 -2.57 -21.64 -4.98
C ALA A 42 -3.39 -20.74 -4.04
N THR A 43 -3.67 -19.50 -4.45
CA THR A 43 -4.54 -18.59 -3.71
C THR A 43 -5.96 -19.14 -3.58
N PHE A 44 -6.51 -19.73 -4.65
CA PHE A 44 -7.82 -20.38 -4.65
C PHE A 44 -7.90 -21.50 -3.61
N HIS A 45 -6.86 -22.35 -3.53
CA HIS A 45 -6.84 -23.45 -2.56
C HIS A 45 -6.71 -23.02 -1.10
N GLN A 46 -6.02 -21.90 -0.81
CA GLN A 46 -5.79 -21.46 0.57
C GLN A 46 -6.80 -20.44 1.09
N ASN A 47 -7.26 -19.55 0.23
CA ASN A 47 -8.06 -18.38 0.59
C ASN A 47 -9.48 -18.42 0.00
N GLY A 48 -9.75 -19.39 -0.89
CA GLY A 48 -11.04 -19.56 -1.54
C GLY A 48 -11.23 -18.72 -2.80
N LEU A 49 -12.41 -18.87 -3.40
CA LEU A 49 -12.75 -18.33 -4.71
C LEU A 49 -12.72 -16.79 -4.77
N GLN A 50 -13.23 -16.12 -3.74
CA GLN A 50 -13.35 -14.67 -3.73
C GLN A 50 -11.98 -13.99 -3.83
N ILE A 51 -11.01 -14.44 -3.02
CA ILE A 51 -9.66 -13.85 -2.98
C ILE A 51 -8.89 -14.17 -4.26
N ALA A 52 -9.07 -15.37 -4.84
CA ALA A 52 -8.48 -15.70 -6.13
C ALA A 52 -9.02 -14.81 -7.27
N ILE A 53 -10.33 -14.55 -7.32
CA ILE A 53 -10.94 -13.64 -8.30
C ILE A 53 -10.37 -12.23 -8.12
N VAL A 54 -10.32 -11.70 -6.90
CA VAL A 54 -9.75 -10.37 -6.63
C VAL A 54 -8.28 -10.31 -7.06
N THR A 55 -7.49 -11.34 -6.78
CA THR A 55 -6.07 -11.41 -7.16
C THR A 55 -5.91 -11.40 -8.68
N ALA A 56 -6.70 -12.19 -9.41
CA ALA A 56 -6.67 -12.22 -10.87
C ALA A 56 -7.09 -10.87 -11.47
N LEU A 57 -8.21 -10.30 -11.01
CA LEU A 57 -8.74 -9.03 -11.51
C LEU A 57 -7.79 -7.87 -11.23
N THR A 58 -7.20 -7.80 -10.03
CA THR A 58 -6.24 -6.75 -9.68
C THR A 58 -4.95 -6.87 -10.48
N THR A 59 -4.43 -8.09 -10.65
CA THR A 59 -3.25 -8.33 -11.49
C THR A 59 -3.49 -7.88 -12.93
N VAL A 60 -4.60 -8.29 -13.53
CA VAL A 60 -4.96 -7.88 -14.90
C VAL A 60 -5.21 -6.38 -14.97
N GLY A 61 -5.92 -5.80 -14.00
CA GLY A 61 -6.17 -4.36 -13.94
C GLY A 61 -4.88 -3.55 -13.92
N ILE A 62 -3.92 -3.92 -13.07
CA ILE A 62 -2.61 -3.26 -12.99
C ILE A 62 -1.82 -3.45 -14.29
N ALA A 63 -1.85 -4.66 -14.87
CA ALA A 63 -1.19 -4.97 -16.14
C ALA A 63 -1.70 -4.07 -17.29
N LEU A 64 -3.00 -3.76 -17.30
CA LEU A 64 -3.66 -2.94 -18.33
C LEU A 64 -3.50 -1.43 -18.12
N ILE A 65 -3.47 -0.97 -16.86
CA ILE A 65 -3.40 0.47 -16.55
C ILE A 65 -2.10 1.08 -17.04
N GLY A 66 -0.99 0.33 -17.06
CA GLY A 66 0.28 0.67 -17.71
C GLY A 66 1.00 1.90 -17.15
N LYS A 67 0.39 3.09 -17.24
CA LYS A 67 0.85 4.36 -16.68
C LYS A 67 -0.21 4.97 -15.77
N VAL A 68 0.19 5.22 -14.53
CA VAL A 68 -0.63 5.93 -13.56
C VAL A 68 -0.51 7.43 -13.77
N HIS A 69 -1.64 8.15 -13.72
CA HIS A 69 -1.64 9.60 -13.84
C HIS A 69 -0.86 10.26 -12.69
N SER A 70 -0.18 11.38 -12.96
CA SER A 70 0.69 12.06 -11.98
C SER A 70 -0.02 12.41 -10.68
N SER A 71 -1.30 12.77 -10.73
CA SER A 71 -2.10 13.08 -9.53
C SER A 71 -2.32 11.88 -8.62
N LEU A 72 -2.54 10.69 -9.20
CA LEU A 72 -2.69 9.45 -8.43
C LEU A 72 -1.36 9.04 -7.80
N MET A 73 -0.27 9.25 -8.52
CA MET A 73 1.07 8.99 -8.01
C MET A 73 1.43 9.93 -6.85
N TRP A 74 1.04 11.21 -6.96
CA TRP A 74 1.15 12.17 -5.85
C TRP A 74 0.33 11.75 -4.62
N LEU A 75 -0.91 11.29 -4.82
CA LEU A 75 -1.74 10.79 -3.73
C LEU A 75 -1.09 9.56 -3.05
N GLY A 76 -0.52 8.65 -3.85
CA GLY A 76 0.23 7.50 -3.35
C GLY A 76 1.42 7.91 -2.47
N MET A 77 2.17 8.93 -2.87
CA MET A 77 3.31 9.43 -2.08
C MET A 77 2.89 9.99 -0.73
N VAL A 78 1.77 10.73 -0.64
CA VAL A 78 1.28 11.27 0.63
C VAL A 78 0.55 10.22 1.47
N SER A 79 0.10 9.11 0.85
CA SER A 79 -0.69 8.08 1.53
C SER A 79 0.04 7.41 2.69
N TYR A 80 1.36 7.25 2.60
CA TYR A 80 2.17 6.68 3.68
C TYR A 80 2.20 7.60 4.91
N SER A 81 2.49 8.88 4.69
CA SER A 81 2.42 9.93 5.72
C SER A 81 1.02 10.00 6.37
N LEU A 82 -0.04 9.89 5.56
CA LEU A 82 -1.42 9.89 6.04
C LEU A 82 -1.70 8.66 6.90
N TYR A 83 -1.28 7.47 6.46
CA TYR A 83 -1.43 6.23 7.22
C TYR A 83 -0.76 6.32 8.61
N LEU A 84 0.43 6.90 8.71
CA LEU A 84 1.10 7.06 10.00
C LEU A 84 0.40 8.05 10.93
N LEU A 85 -0.17 9.12 10.39
CA LEU A 85 -0.67 10.24 11.19
C LEU A 85 -2.18 10.26 11.41
N HIS A 86 -2.98 9.60 10.59
CA HIS A 86 -4.45 9.66 10.70
C HIS A 86 -4.97 9.12 12.03
N VAL A 87 -4.37 8.08 12.61
CA VAL A 87 -4.76 7.57 13.93
C VAL A 87 -4.36 8.55 15.05
N PRO A 88 -3.08 8.92 15.23
CA PRO A 88 -2.68 9.77 16.35
C PRO A 88 -3.23 11.21 16.25
N ILE A 89 -3.38 11.76 15.05
CA ILE A 89 -3.91 13.12 14.85
C ILE A 89 -5.43 13.09 14.75
N GLY A 90 -5.98 12.33 13.81
CA GLY A 90 -7.43 12.24 13.61
C GLY A 90 -8.16 11.74 14.85
N GLY A 91 -7.60 10.74 15.54
CA GLY A 91 -8.15 10.25 16.80
C GLY A 91 -8.20 11.33 17.89
N ARG A 92 -7.19 12.19 18.01
CA ARG A 92 -7.20 13.32 18.95
C ARG A 92 -8.18 14.41 18.57
N VAL A 93 -8.29 14.72 17.28
CA VAL A 93 -9.27 15.70 16.79
C VAL A 93 -10.69 15.21 17.07
N ILE A 94 -11.00 13.94 16.79
CA ILE A 94 -12.30 13.35 17.11
C ILE A 94 -12.55 13.36 18.62
N ASN A 95 -11.55 12.99 19.43
CA ASN A 95 -11.70 12.97 20.90
C ASN A 95 -12.00 14.37 21.47
N LEU A 96 -11.38 15.41 20.90
CA LEU A 96 -11.67 16.80 21.28
C LEU A 96 -13.05 17.24 20.78
N ALA A 97 -13.37 16.98 19.52
CA ALA A 97 -14.63 17.38 18.90
C ALA A 97 -15.85 16.71 19.55
N ARG A 98 -15.71 15.45 20.00
CA ARG A 98 -16.75 14.74 20.77
C ARG A 98 -17.16 15.45 22.07
N ARG A 99 -16.33 16.33 22.63
CA ARG A 99 -16.69 17.12 23.82
C ARG A 99 -17.69 18.24 23.53
N PHE A 100 -17.87 18.58 22.25
CA PHE A 100 -18.71 19.68 21.79
C PHE A 100 -19.76 19.23 20.78
N ALA A 101 -19.85 17.92 20.52
CA ALA A 101 -20.73 17.34 19.51
C ALA A 101 -21.84 16.52 20.18
N ASP A 102 -23.00 17.15 20.34
CA ASP A 102 -24.19 16.56 20.94
C ASP A 102 -25.14 15.97 19.88
N SER A 103 -25.05 16.45 18.63
CA SER A 103 -25.85 15.95 17.50
C SER A 103 -25.06 15.04 16.53
N ASP A 104 -25.77 14.19 15.80
CA ASP A 104 -25.14 13.34 14.78
C ASP A 104 -24.53 14.15 13.62
N THR A 105 -25.12 15.30 13.29
CA THR A 105 -24.54 16.24 12.30
C THR A 105 -23.18 16.76 12.75
N GLU A 106 -23.04 17.16 14.02
CA GLU A 106 -21.76 17.61 14.58
C GLU A 106 -20.72 16.48 14.60
N ARG A 107 -21.14 15.23 14.81
CA ARG A 107 -20.24 14.07 14.72
C ARG A 107 -19.72 13.84 13.31
N PHE A 108 -20.56 13.98 12.28
CA PHE A 108 -20.10 13.90 10.89
C PHE A 108 -19.16 15.06 10.55
N MET A 109 -19.46 16.27 11.02
CA MET A 109 -18.57 17.42 10.87
C MET A 109 -17.22 17.20 11.59
N ALA A 110 -17.22 16.59 12.77
CA ALA A 110 -16.02 16.23 13.50
C ALA A 110 -15.13 15.23 12.74
N VAL A 111 -15.73 14.24 12.07
CA VAL A 111 -14.99 13.30 11.21
C VAL A 111 -14.41 14.03 9.99
N GLY A 112 -15.20 14.90 9.34
CA GLY A 112 -14.72 15.74 8.25
C GLY A 112 -13.54 16.62 8.66
N LEU A 113 -13.62 17.26 9.82
CA LEU A 113 -12.55 18.06 10.39
C LEU A 113 -11.31 17.20 10.69
N ALA A 114 -11.48 16.04 11.31
CA ALA A 114 -10.39 15.11 11.61
C ALA A 114 -9.68 14.63 10.34
N MET A 115 -10.43 14.36 9.27
CA MET A 115 -9.89 14.01 7.95
C MET A 115 -9.05 15.16 7.38
N ILE A 116 -9.57 16.39 7.38
CA ILE A 116 -8.87 17.58 6.86
C ILE A 116 -7.58 17.84 7.65
N VAL A 117 -7.66 17.82 8.99
CA VAL A 117 -6.50 18.06 9.86
C VAL A 117 -5.46 16.95 9.68
N SER A 118 -5.87 15.69 9.56
CA SER A 118 -4.96 14.57 9.31
C SER A 118 -4.28 14.68 7.95
N ALA A 119 -5.02 15.07 6.91
CA ALA A 119 -4.46 15.28 5.56
C ALA A 119 -3.47 16.45 5.52
N ALA A 120 -3.80 17.56 6.18
CA ALA A 120 -2.90 18.71 6.29
C ALA A 120 -1.61 18.35 7.04
N ALA A 121 -1.73 17.64 8.15
CA ALA A 121 -0.57 17.18 8.92
C ALA A 121 0.27 16.16 8.15
N ALA A 122 -0.36 15.24 7.41
CA ALA A 122 0.31 14.29 6.54
C ALA A 122 1.10 14.97 5.43
N TRP A 123 0.53 15.99 4.80
CA TRP A 123 1.23 16.76 3.77
C TRP A 123 2.44 17.52 4.33
N ALA A 124 2.30 18.11 5.52
CA ALA A 124 3.41 18.77 6.21
C ALA A 124 4.54 17.78 6.56
N PHE A 125 4.17 16.60 7.10
CA PHE A 125 5.12 15.53 7.42
C PHE A 125 5.83 14.99 6.18
N TYR A 126 5.08 14.76 5.09
CA TYR A 126 5.64 14.35 3.81
C TYR A 126 6.70 15.35 3.34
N ARG A 127 6.38 16.66 3.37
CA ARG A 127 7.27 17.71 2.84
C ARG A 127 8.51 17.95 3.70
N TRP A 128 8.39 17.83 5.02
CA TRP A 128 9.44 18.20 5.98
C TRP A 128 10.21 17.03 6.58
N VAL A 129 9.67 15.81 6.55
CA VAL A 129 10.31 14.62 7.13
C VAL A 129 10.59 13.58 6.06
N GLU A 130 9.58 13.17 5.31
CA GLU A 130 9.71 12.05 4.36
C GLU A 130 10.64 12.39 3.19
N VAL A 131 10.37 13.49 2.49
CA VAL A 131 11.21 13.96 1.36
C VAL A 131 12.68 14.16 1.75
N PRO A 132 13.04 14.89 2.84
CA PRO A 132 14.45 15.04 3.21
C PRO A 132 15.08 13.71 3.65
N SER A 133 14.33 12.84 4.34
CA SER A 133 14.85 11.52 4.76
C SER A 133 15.22 10.65 3.54
N HIS A 134 14.37 10.64 2.50
CA HIS A 134 14.70 9.97 1.24
C HIS A 134 15.95 10.57 0.57
N GLN A 135 16.09 11.89 0.58
CA GLN A 135 17.27 12.55 0.00
C GLN A 135 18.55 12.19 0.76
N VAL A 136 18.50 12.12 2.09
CA VAL A 136 19.64 11.70 2.93
C VAL A 136 19.97 10.23 2.70
N SER A 137 18.97 9.35 2.67
CA SER A 137 19.16 7.91 2.42
C SER A 137 19.86 7.64 1.08
N ARG A 138 19.49 8.37 0.03
CA ARG A 138 20.14 8.27 -1.30
C ARG A 138 21.63 8.66 -1.30
N ARG A 139 22.11 9.41 -0.30
CA ARG A 139 23.53 9.78 -0.16
C ARG A 139 24.36 8.69 0.51
N VAL A 140 23.71 7.76 1.23
CA VAL A 140 24.40 6.63 1.85
C VAL A 140 24.64 5.57 0.79
N ARG A 141 25.88 5.49 0.29
CA ARG A 141 26.29 4.48 -0.70
C ARG A 141 26.30 3.11 -0.01
N MET A 142 25.36 2.23 -0.35
CA MET A 142 25.42 0.85 0.14
C MET A 142 26.69 0.19 -0.41
N ARG A 143 27.52 -0.36 0.47
CA ARG A 143 28.65 -1.21 0.04
C ARG A 143 28.06 -2.47 -0.59
N PRO A 144 28.52 -2.90 -1.78
CA PRO A 144 28.10 -4.17 -2.35
C PRO A 144 28.49 -5.28 -1.37
N VAL A 145 27.52 -6.11 -1.01
CA VAL A 145 27.78 -7.35 -0.26
C VAL A 145 28.52 -8.26 -1.22
N SER A 146 29.81 -8.50 -0.96
CA SER A 146 30.59 -9.52 -1.66
C SER A 146 30.00 -10.87 -1.28
N VAL A 147 29.30 -11.50 -2.22
CA VAL A 147 28.94 -12.91 -2.11
C VAL A 147 30.21 -13.67 -2.46
N GLU A 148 30.87 -14.26 -1.46
CA GLU A 148 31.95 -15.22 -1.70
C GLU A 148 31.33 -16.48 -2.32
N GLU A 149 31.84 -16.85 -3.50
CA GLU A 149 31.47 -18.06 -4.27
C GLU A 149 32.06 -19.34 -3.64
#